data_AF-A0A7H8GK37-F1
#
_entry.id   AF-A0A7H8GK37-F1
#
_cell.length_a   1.000
_cell.length_b   1.000
_cell.length_c   1.000
_cell.angle_alpha   90.00
_cell.angle_beta   90.00
_cell.angle_gamma   90.00
#
_symmetry.space_group_name_H-M   'P 1'
#
loop_
_entity.id
_entity.type
_entity.pdbx_description
1 polymer ?
#
loop_
_entity_poly.entity_id
_entity_poly.type
_entity_poly.pdbx_seq_one_letter_code
_entity_poly.pdbx_strand_id
1 'polypeptide(L)'
;MKKLSNDFSGALRTFAYFMASGSHYMLKDVKYLDMYGSEPSAIELVFAIFANVIEMDDEGNVLNFTYAQKRATDYLRSYCDRSFEVTPPFEDWEIELYGPPKSRR
;
A
#
# COMPACT_ATOMS: atom_id res chain seq x y z
N MET A 1 19.49 16.09 -8.53
CA MET A 1 18.15 15.78 -8.00
C MET A 1 17.76 14.43 -8.56
N LYS A 2 17.60 13.40 -7.72
CA LYS A 2 17.06 12.11 -8.19
C LYS A 2 15.54 12.21 -8.28
N LYS A 3 14.96 11.71 -9.37
CA LYS A 3 13.52 11.54 -9.54
C LYS A 3 13.20 10.06 -9.44
N LEU A 4 11.95 9.75 -9.10
CA LEU A 4 11.43 8.38 -9.21
C LEU A 4 11.37 7.97 -10.69
N SER A 5 11.49 6.66 -10.96
CA SER A 5 11.33 6.12 -12.30
C SER A 5 9.90 6.29 -12.80
N ASN A 6 9.72 6.26 -14.13
CA ASN A 6 8.38 6.27 -14.73
C ASN A 6 7.59 5.01 -14.36
N ASP A 7 8.29 3.88 -14.17
CA ASP A 7 7.65 2.60 -13.86
C ASP A 7 7.09 2.59 -12.43
N PHE A 8 7.88 3.03 -11.45
CA PHE A 8 7.37 3.23 -10.08
C PHE A 8 6.23 4.25 -10.03
N SER A 9 6.36 5.37 -10.76
CA SER A 9 5.29 6.37 -10.87
C SER A 9 4.00 5.75 -11.42
N GLY A 10 4.13 4.87 -12.42
CA GLY A 10 3.04 4.07 -12.99
C GLY A 10 2.41 3.12 -11.96
N ALA A 11 3.24 2.40 -11.20
CA ALA A 11 2.79 1.48 -10.16
C ALA A 11 2.01 2.21 -9.06
N LEU A 12 2.57 3.30 -8.52
CA LEU A 12 1.94 4.08 -7.46
C LEU A 12 0.60 4.67 -7.90
N ARG A 13 0.55 5.34 -9.07
CA ARG A 13 -0.71 5.94 -9.56
C ARG A 13 -1.79 4.88 -9.78
N THR A 14 -1.39 3.69 -10.24
CA THR A 14 -2.32 2.60 -10.56
C THR A 14 -2.89 2.00 -9.29
N PHE A 15 -2.04 1.73 -8.30
CA PHE A 15 -2.47 1.28 -6.99
C PHE A 15 -3.40 2.29 -6.32
N ALA A 16 -3.00 3.58 -6.28
CA ALA A 16 -3.81 4.65 -5.71
C ALA A 16 -5.17 4.79 -6.40
N TYR A 17 -5.21 4.68 -7.74
CA TYR A 17 -6.46 4.71 -8.50
C TYR A 17 -7.41 3.59 -8.06
N PHE A 18 -6.95 2.33 -8.01
CA PHE A 18 -7.79 1.20 -7.63
C PHE A 18 -8.23 1.25 -6.17
N MET A 19 -7.36 1.74 -5.28
CA MET A 19 -7.70 1.94 -3.87
C MET A 19 -8.79 3.00 -3.71
N ALA A 20 -8.64 4.16 -4.36
CA ALA A 20 -9.60 5.27 -4.25
C ALA A 20 -10.92 5.03 -5.02
N SER A 21 -10.91 4.21 -6.08
CA SER A 21 -12.13 3.86 -6.82
C SER A 21 -12.94 2.74 -6.17
N GLY A 22 -12.37 2.01 -5.21
CA GLY A 22 -13.00 0.83 -4.62
C GLY A 22 -13.00 -0.39 -5.54
N SER A 23 -12.21 -0.38 -6.62
CA SER A 23 -12.21 -1.43 -7.64
C SER A 23 -10.98 -2.34 -7.61
N HIS A 24 -10.19 -2.30 -6.54
CA HIS A 24 -9.08 -3.22 -6.35
C HIS A 24 -9.58 -4.68 -6.20
N TYR A 25 -9.23 -5.56 -7.13
CA TYR A 25 -9.79 -6.91 -7.19
C TYR A 25 -9.50 -7.79 -5.96
N MET A 26 -8.37 -7.56 -5.27
CA MET A 26 -8.04 -8.26 -4.02
C MET A 26 -8.90 -7.84 -2.82
N LEU A 27 -9.58 -6.69 -2.92
CA LEU A 27 -10.50 -6.16 -1.92
C LEU A 27 -11.95 -6.34 -2.34
N LYS A 28 -12.22 -7.30 -3.24
CA LYS A 28 -13.58 -7.63 -3.64
C LYS A 28 -14.42 -7.93 -2.39
N ASP A 29 -15.60 -7.33 -2.32
CA ASP A 29 -16.56 -7.44 -1.24
C ASP A 29 -16.14 -6.78 0.10
N VAL A 30 -14.98 -6.11 0.15
CA VAL A 30 -14.53 -5.31 1.30
C VAL A 30 -15.07 -3.88 1.16
N LYS A 31 -15.86 -3.42 2.14
CA LYS A 31 -16.41 -2.06 2.18
C LYS A 31 -15.50 -1.12 2.98
N TYR A 32 -14.52 -0.51 2.31
CA TYR A 32 -13.50 0.31 2.98
C TYR A 32 -13.48 1.80 2.55
N LEU A 33 -14.21 2.22 1.52
CA LEU A 33 -14.05 3.56 0.94
C LEU A 33 -14.33 4.70 1.95
N ASP A 34 -15.34 4.55 2.81
CA ASP A 34 -15.66 5.55 3.83
C ASP A 34 -14.51 5.76 4.84
N MET A 35 -13.61 4.76 4.99
CA MET A 35 -12.47 4.80 5.89
C MET A 35 -11.41 5.84 5.50
N TYR A 36 -11.36 6.29 4.24
CA TYR A 36 -10.51 7.41 3.86
C TYR A 36 -10.79 8.67 4.69
N GLY A 37 -12.05 8.87 5.11
CA GLY A 37 -12.45 9.99 5.96
C GLY A 37 -12.61 9.61 7.44
N SER A 38 -13.14 8.41 7.73
CA SER A 38 -13.45 8.02 9.12
C SER A 38 -12.27 7.42 9.88
N GLU A 39 -11.38 6.69 9.20
CA GLU A 39 -10.28 5.94 9.81
C GLU A 39 -8.98 6.09 8.97
N PRO A 40 -8.48 7.32 8.79
CA PRO A 40 -7.37 7.60 7.88
C PRO A 40 -6.07 6.87 8.24
N SER A 41 -5.87 6.51 9.51
CA SER A 41 -4.71 5.71 9.95
C SER A 41 -4.68 4.30 9.36
N ALA A 42 -5.84 3.69 9.09
CA ALA A 42 -5.89 2.40 8.41
C ALA A 42 -5.45 2.55 6.96
N ILE A 43 -5.94 3.58 6.27
CA ILE A 43 -5.53 3.85 4.88
C ILE A 43 -4.06 4.27 4.80
N GLU A 44 -3.55 5.02 5.78
CA GLU A 44 -2.14 5.37 5.90
C GLU A 44 -1.25 4.12 5.91
N LEU A 45 -1.57 3.12 6.73
CA LEU A 45 -0.79 1.89 6.83
C LEU A 45 -0.86 1.04 5.54
N VAL A 46 -1.96 1.08 4.78
CA VAL A 46 -2.02 0.46 3.44
C VAL A 46 -0.94 1.02 2.51
N PHE A 47 -0.81 2.35 2.46
CA PHE A 47 0.19 3.00 1.61
C PHE A 47 1.62 2.79 2.14
N ALA A 48 1.80 2.75 3.46
CA ALA A 48 3.08 2.42 4.06
C ALA A 48 3.52 1.00 3.68
N ILE A 49 2.66 -0.01 3.83
CA ILE A 49 2.97 -1.39 3.44
C ILE A 49 3.31 -1.48 1.96
N PHE A 50 2.51 -0.85 1.09
CA PHE A 50 2.81 -0.85 -0.36
C PHE A 50 4.19 -0.23 -0.66
N ALA A 51 4.51 0.89 -0.03
CA ALA A 51 5.78 1.59 -0.24
C ALA A 51 6.98 0.85 0.37
N ASN A 52 6.79 0.16 1.50
CA ASN A 52 7.83 -0.61 2.17
C ASN A 52 8.17 -1.89 1.38
N VAL A 53 7.14 -2.58 0.85
CA VAL A 53 7.28 -3.88 0.19
C VAL A 53 7.69 -3.79 -1.27
N ILE A 54 7.40 -2.68 -1.96
CA ILE A 54 7.71 -2.58 -3.39
C ILE A 54 9.21 -2.57 -3.67
N GLU A 55 9.64 -3.46 -4.56
CA GLU A 55 11.02 -3.65 -4.97
C GLU A 55 11.24 -3.11 -6.39
N MET A 56 12.43 -2.57 -6.62
CA MET A 56 12.89 -2.06 -7.92
C MET A 56 14.31 -2.52 -8.21
N ASP A 57 14.64 -2.67 -9.49
CA ASP A 57 16.04 -2.84 -9.93
C ASP A 57 16.82 -1.51 -9.93
N ASP A 58 18.09 -1.57 -10.33
CA ASP A 58 18.99 -0.40 -10.39
C ASP A 58 18.53 0.68 -11.38
N GLU A 59 17.70 0.32 -12.36
CA GLU A 59 17.12 1.24 -13.35
C GLU A 59 15.78 1.83 -12.86
N GLY A 60 15.25 1.31 -11.75
CA GLY A 60 13.99 1.69 -11.15
C GLY A 60 12.77 0.97 -11.76
N ASN A 61 12.96 -0.14 -12.47
CA ASN A 61 11.86 -0.99 -12.93
C ASN A 61 11.30 -1.77 -11.74
N VAL A 62 9.97 -1.80 -11.60
CA VAL A 62 9.29 -2.46 -10.49
C VAL A 62 9.29 -3.97 -10.68
N LEU A 63 9.74 -4.70 -9.65
CA LEU A 63 9.95 -6.15 -9.72
C LEU A 63 8.79 -6.97 -9.16
N ASN A 64 8.06 -6.44 -8.18
CA ASN A 64 7.11 -7.21 -7.37
C ASN A 64 5.73 -6.53 -7.20
N PHE A 65 5.29 -5.73 -8.17
CA PHE A 65 4.08 -4.88 -8.07
C PHE A 65 2.84 -5.61 -7.52
N THR A 66 2.55 -6.82 -8.01
CA THR A 66 1.40 -7.62 -7.54
C THR A 66 1.55 -8.07 -6.10
N TYR A 67 2.77 -8.39 -5.67
CA TYR A 67 3.05 -8.81 -4.30
C TYR A 67 2.90 -7.64 -3.33
N ALA A 68 3.43 -6.46 -3.65
CA ALA A 68 3.27 -5.25 -2.84
C ALA A 68 1.78 -4.87 -2.66
N GLN A 69 0.99 -4.95 -3.74
CA GLN A 69 -0.47 -4.75 -3.67
C GLN A 69 -1.14 -5.78 -2.76
N LYS A 70 -0.76 -7.06 -2.88
CA LYS A 70 -1.29 -8.13 -2.04
C LYS A 70 -1.03 -7.85 -0.56
N ARG A 71 0.20 -7.53 -0.17
CA ARG A 71 0.55 -7.24 1.23
C ARG A 71 -0.27 -6.08 1.78
N ALA A 72 -0.37 -4.98 1.02
CA ALA A 72 -1.13 -3.81 1.42
C ALA A 72 -2.64 -4.09 1.56
N THR A 73 -3.21 -4.87 0.63
CA THR A 73 -4.64 -5.19 0.63
C THR A 73 -5.01 -6.32 1.61
N ASP A 74 -4.11 -7.26 1.88
CA ASP A 74 -4.27 -8.27 2.93
C ASP A 74 -4.42 -7.59 4.30
N TYR A 75 -3.62 -6.56 4.58
CA TYR A 75 -3.77 -5.75 5.79
C TYR A 75 -5.17 -5.13 5.87
N LEU A 76 -5.60 -4.40 4.84
CA LEU A 76 -6.90 -3.73 4.88
C LEU A 76 -8.05 -4.73 5.00
N ARG A 77 -7.94 -5.88 4.33
CA ARG A 77 -8.91 -6.96 4.47
C ARG A 77 -8.94 -7.51 5.89
N SER A 78 -7.80 -7.80 6.51
CA SER A 78 -7.73 -8.25 7.91
C SER A 78 -8.29 -7.22 8.89
N TYR A 79 -8.17 -5.93 8.55
CA TYR A 79 -8.72 -4.84 9.34
C TYR A 79 -10.25 -4.83 9.28
N CYS A 80 -10.83 -5.01 8.09
CA CYS A 80 -12.28 -5.02 7.88
C CYS A 80 -12.95 -6.35 8.27
N ASP A 81 -12.25 -7.47 8.11
CA ASP A 81 -12.73 -8.84 8.36
C ASP A 81 -11.77 -9.55 9.31
N ARG A 82 -12.15 -9.63 10.58
CA ARG A 82 -11.36 -10.28 11.64
C ARG A 82 -11.16 -11.79 11.44
N SER A 83 -11.92 -12.42 10.54
CA SER A 83 -11.74 -13.83 10.19
C SER A 83 -10.66 -14.05 9.12
N PHE A 84 -10.18 -12.98 8.48
CA PHE A 84 -9.14 -13.05 7.48
C PHE A 84 -7.75 -13.04 8.14
N GLU A 85 -7.02 -14.14 7.97
CA GLU A 85 -5.65 -14.27 8.45
C GLU A 85 -4.63 -13.95 7.35
N VAL A 86 -3.74 -13.01 7.64
CA VAL A 86 -2.65 -12.64 6.72
C VAL A 86 -1.58 -13.72 6.75
N THR A 87 -1.30 -14.34 5.60
CA THR A 87 -0.26 -15.36 5.44
C THR A 87 0.68 -15.02 4.28
N PRO A 88 2.01 -14.96 4.51
CA PRO A 88 2.68 -15.05 5.82
C PRO A 88 2.31 -13.84 6.72
N PRO A 89 2.47 -13.95 8.06
CA PRO A 89 2.37 -12.79 8.94
C PRO A 89 3.22 -11.62 8.45
N PHE A 90 2.88 -10.39 8.85
CA PHE A 90 3.72 -9.24 8.53
C PHE A 90 5.03 -9.31 9.31
N GLU A 91 6.12 -8.99 8.63
CA GLU A 91 7.37 -8.62 9.27
C GLU A 91 7.25 -7.18 9.80
N ASP A 92 7.96 -6.86 10.88
CA ASP A 92 7.88 -5.54 11.53
C ASP A 92 8.16 -4.39 10.55
N TRP A 93 9.11 -4.58 9.63
CA TRP A 93 9.49 -3.58 8.63
C TRP A 93 8.42 -3.33 7.56
N GLU A 94 7.53 -4.30 7.29
CA GLU A 94 6.45 -4.12 6.32
C GLU A 94 5.45 -3.07 6.84
N ILE A 95 5.20 -3.06 8.15
CA ILE A 95 4.18 -2.22 8.81
C ILE A 95 4.75 -0.95 9.46
N GLU A 96 6.06 -0.70 9.32
CA GLU A 96 6.71 0.48 9.90
C GLU A 96 6.21 1.77 9.24
N LEU A 97 5.80 2.75 10.07
CA LEU A 97 5.38 4.08 9.63
C LEU A 97 6.56 5.06 9.71
N TYR A 98 7.34 5.14 8.64
CA TYR A 98 8.46 6.09 8.55
C TYR A 98 7.97 7.55 8.64
N GLY A 99 8.59 8.32 9.53
CA GLY A 99 8.20 9.70 9.79
C GLY A 99 8.30 10.62 8.57
N PRO A 100 7.56 11.75 8.56
CA PRO A 100 7.56 12.67 7.44
C PRO A 100 8.95 13.30 7.24
N PRO A 101 9.28 13.74 6.00
CA PRO A 101 10.51 14.48 5.75
C PRO A 101 10.63 15.70 6.67
N LYS A 102 11.86 16.05 7.06
CA LYS A 102 12.11 17.26 7.86
C LYS A 102 11.54 18.48 7.14
N SER A 103 10.53 19.13 7.72
CA SER A 103 10.04 20.39 7.16
C SER A 103 11.09 21.47 7.45
N ARG A 104 11.54 22.17 6.41
CA ARG A 104 12.12 23.51 6.59
C ARG A 104 10.95 24.45 6.89
N ARG A 105 10.53 24.53 8.15
CA ARG A 105 9.72 25.66 8.61
C ARG A 105 10.64 26.87 8.74
#